data_AF-K2RZM9-F1
#
_entry.id   AF-K2RZM9-F1
#
_cell.length_a   1.000
_cell.length_b   1.000
_cell.length_c   1.000
_cell.angle_alpha   90.00
_cell.angle_beta   90.00
_cell.angle_gamma   90.00
#
_symmetry.space_group_name_H-M   'P 1'
#
loop_
_entity.id
_entity.type
_entity.pdbx_description
1 polymer ?
#
loop_
_entity_poly.entity_id
_entity_poly.type
_entity_poly.pdbx_seq_one_letter_code
_entity_poly.pdbx_strand_id
1 'polypeptide(L)'
;MKGRGSWRIRELHEQYGPVVRIAPDELSYTTSTAWKKIYGQKTPEFGKCLDGRGIAPTSVNGVKSMMTEEQDRHGRLRRAILPAFSERAVREQEGFLQHYTNTMITQLRKRCAEAQNMTKWYSLVAFDVVSDLAFGESPGCLDNADQPWLQVIGARAKSLVWFQILMQLGLEPYMDKIMPKWAAEARKKHLKLTGDKVSARIARGAEDRKDFMSYILDNKAENLNNTELVIMASTFIVAGSGTAAGGMSGITFLLCSNPDKYKKLCDEIRSTFSKQEEITIQRTSRCEYLKAVIEEGMRMYPPTPSTLPRWVPKGGQEIDGKYVPEGVSDFSYSKKTGRSY
;
A
#
# COMPACT_ATOMS: atom_id res chain seq x y z
N MET A 1 10.41 14.40 -16.13
CA MET A 1 8.93 14.23 -16.04
C MET A 1 8.36 15.13 -14.94
N LYS A 2 7.22 15.80 -15.17
CA LYS A 2 6.58 16.72 -14.18
C LYS A 2 5.68 16.03 -13.14
N GLY A 3 5.67 14.69 -13.08
CA GLY A 3 4.82 13.93 -12.14
C GLY A 3 3.31 14.01 -12.41
N ARG A 4 2.89 14.44 -13.62
CA ARG A 4 1.48 14.70 -13.95
C ARG A 4 0.79 13.59 -14.77
N GLY A 5 1.36 12.39 -14.84
CA GLY A 5 0.86 11.31 -15.70
C GLY A 5 -0.61 10.98 -15.46
N SER A 6 -1.02 10.80 -14.20
CA SER A 6 -2.42 10.50 -13.86
C SER A 6 -3.38 11.64 -14.21
N TRP A 7 -2.95 12.90 -14.14
CA TRP A 7 -3.76 14.05 -14.55
C TRP A 7 -3.93 14.08 -16.07
N ARG A 8 -2.84 13.81 -16.80
CA ARG A 8 -2.89 13.75 -18.26
C ARG A 8 -3.81 12.63 -18.77
N ILE A 9 -3.75 11.45 -18.16
CA ILE A 9 -4.67 10.34 -18.48
C ILE A 9 -6.13 10.75 -18.26
N ARG A 10 -6.43 11.48 -17.17
CA ARG A 10 -7.77 12.00 -16.92
C ARG A 10 -8.23 12.96 -18.03
N GLU A 11 -7.39 13.92 -18.42
CA GLU A 11 -7.70 14.86 -19.51
C GLU A 11 -7.99 14.12 -20.82
N LEU A 12 -7.21 13.08 -21.14
CA LEU A 12 -7.46 12.24 -22.31
C LEU A 12 -8.84 11.58 -22.23
N HIS A 13 -9.24 11.07 -21.07
CA HIS A 13 -10.58 10.49 -20.87
C HIS A 13 -11.71 11.53 -20.87
N GLU A 14 -11.44 12.79 -20.55
CA GLU A 14 -12.40 13.88 -20.69
C GLU A 14 -12.60 14.23 -22.17
N GLN A 15 -11.54 14.16 -22.98
CA GLN A 15 -11.58 14.49 -24.40
C GLN A 15 -12.08 13.35 -25.30
N TYR A 16 -11.60 12.12 -25.09
CA TYR A 16 -11.79 10.99 -26.00
C TYR A 16 -12.77 9.92 -25.46
N GLY A 17 -13.27 10.11 -24.24
CA GLY A 17 -14.28 9.25 -23.65
C GLY A 17 -13.72 8.10 -22.77
N PRO A 18 -14.49 7.03 -22.57
CA PRO A 18 -14.23 6.06 -21.49
C PRO A 18 -13.06 5.11 -21.74
N VAL A 19 -12.58 5.00 -22.98
CA VAL A 19 -11.45 4.14 -23.36
C VAL A 19 -10.45 4.96 -24.17
N VAL A 20 -9.20 5.02 -23.73
CA VAL A 20 -8.14 5.75 -24.43
C VAL A 20 -6.88 4.91 -24.55
N ARG A 21 -6.21 4.97 -25.69
CA ARG A 21 -4.89 4.36 -25.90
C ARG A 21 -3.81 5.36 -25.47
N ILE A 22 -2.96 4.98 -24.52
CA ILE A 22 -1.93 5.87 -23.96
C ILE A 22 -0.49 5.49 -24.36
N ALA A 23 -0.30 4.27 -24.85
CA ALA A 23 0.93 3.78 -25.48
C ALA A 23 0.57 2.79 -26.61
N PRO A 24 1.50 2.39 -27.49
CA PRO A 24 1.20 1.46 -28.59
C PRO A 24 0.46 0.19 -28.15
N ASP A 25 0.82 -0.33 -26.98
CA ASP A 25 0.30 -1.55 -26.37
C ASP A 25 -0.41 -1.27 -25.02
N GLU A 26 -0.94 -0.07 -24.78
CA GLU A 26 -1.58 0.28 -23.50
C GLU A 26 -2.92 1.00 -23.65
N LEU A 27 -3.99 0.41 -23.10
CA LEU A 27 -5.32 1.01 -23.01
C LEU A 27 -5.68 1.35 -21.56
N SER A 28 -6.32 2.50 -21.40
CA SER A 28 -6.88 2.97 -20.14
C SER A 28 -8.40 2.98 -20.22
N TYR A 29 -9.05 2.50 -19.16
CA TYR A 29 -10.50 2.41 -19.04
C TYR A 29 -11.02 3.20 -17.83
N THR A 30 -12.23 3.75 -17.91
CA THR A 30 -12.89 4.42 -16.78
C THR A 30 -14.25 3.83 -16.40
N THR A 31 -14.65 2.71 -17.00
CA THR A 31 -15.94 2.07 -16.76
C THR A 31 -15.84 1.03 -15.63
N SER A 32 -16.94 0.83 -14.91
CA SER A 32 -17.03 -0.20 -13.86
C SER A 32 -17.08 -1.62 -14.44
N THR A 33 -17.59 -1.78 -15.66
CA THR A 33 -17.61 -3.04 -16.42
C THR A 33 -16.20 -3.48 -16.80
N ALA A 34 -15.37 -2.59 -17.33
CA ALA A 34 -13.97 -2.88 -17.60
C ALA A 34 -13.21 -3.21 -16.30
N TRP A 35 -13.44 -2.47 -15.20
CA TRP A 35 -12.84 -2.81 -13.91
C TRP A 35 -13.14 -4.27 -13.50
N LYS A 36 -14.41 -4.68 -13.55
CA LYS A 36 -14.82 -6.05 -13.22
C LYS A 36 -14.24 -7.09 -14.18
N LYS A 37 -14.11 -6.77 -15.47
CA LYS A 37 -13.55 -7.67 -16.48
C LYS A 37 -12.04 -7.83 -16.32
N ILE A 38 -11.30 -6.75 -16.10
CA ILE A 38 -9.84 -6.74 -15.99
C ILE A 38 -9.38 -7.31 -14.64
N TYR A 39 -10.04 -6.96 -13.53
CA TYR A 39 -9.57 -7.33 -12.18
C TYR A 39 -10.40 -8.42 -11.48
N GLY A 40 -11.61 -8.71 -11.96
CA GLY A 40 -12.54 -9.63 -11.28
C GLY A 40 -12.55 -11.06 -11.82
N GLN A 41 -11.95 -11.33 -12.98
CA GLN A 41 -12.00 -12.63 -13.64
C GLN A 41 -10.83 -13.52 -13.21
N LYS A 42 -11.13 -14.79 -12.88
CA LYS A 42 -10.10 -15.81 -12.61
C LYS A 42 -9.71 -16.61 -13.84
N THR A 43 -10.59 -16.68 -14.84
CA THR A 43 -10.38 -17.52 -16.03
C THR A 43 -11.05 -16.89 -17.27
N PRO A 44 -10.28 -16.53 -18.31
CA PRO A 44 -8.84 -16.32 -18.23
C PRO A 44 -8.52 -15.13 -17.30
N GLU A 45 -7.49 -15.27 -16.46
CA GLU A 45 -7.00 -14.16 -15.64
C GLU A 45 -6.24 -13.18 -16.53
N PHE A 46 -6.45 -11.89 -16.28
CA PHE A 46 -5.59 -10.84 -16.81
C PHE A 46 -4.29 -10.77 -15.98
N GLY A 47 -3.20 -11.28 -16.56
CA GLY A 47 -1.90 -11.39 -15.89
C GLY A 47 -1.35 -10.02 -15.47
N LYS A 48 -0.54 -9.95 -14.42
CA LYS A 48 0.08 -8.67 -14.02
C LYS A 48 1.09 -8.22 -15.08
N CYS A 49 1.18 -6.93 -15.37
CA CYS A 49 2.28 -6.42 -16.20
C CYS A 49 3.57 -6.37 -15.39
N LEU A 50 4.45 -7.35 -15.65
CA LEU A 50 5.73 -7.54 -14.94
C LEU A 50 6.96 -7.09 -15.74
N ASP A 51 6.77 -6.28 -16.77
CA ASP A 51 7.80 -5.72 -17.64
C ASP A 51 8.40 -4.40 -17.11
N GLY A 52 8.08 -4.04 -15.87
CA GLY A 52 8.53 -2.80 -15.23
C GLY A 52 7.49 -1.68 -15.22
N ARG A 53 6.39 -1.78 -15.99
CA ARG A 53 5.25 -0.84 -15.92
C ARG A 53 4.38 -1.01 -14.66
N GLY A 54 4.52 -2.15 -13.98
CA GLY A 54 3.87 -2.42 -12.72
C GLY A 54 4.43 -1.60 -11.54
N ILE A 55 3.79 -1.74 -10.38
CA ILE A 55 4.10 -0.97 -9.15
C ILE A 55 5.36 -1.44 -8.42
N ALA A 56 5.99 -2.53 -8.86
CA ALA A 56 7.18 -3.10 -8.21
C ALA A 56 8.13 -3.71 -9.25
N PRO A 57 9.45 -3.73 -8.98
CA PRO A 57 10.39 -4.49 -9.80
C PRO A 57 9.98 -5.96 -9.89
N THR A 58 10.12 -6.56 -11.07
CA THR A 58 9.72 -7.94 -11.38
C THR A 58 10.22 -8.93 -10.32
N SER A 59 11.48 -8.81 -9.91
CA SER A 59 12.07 -9.62 -8.85
C SER A 59 13.05 -8.83 -7.98
N VAL A 60 13.35 -9.40 -6.83
CA VAL A 60 14.38 -8.96 -5.90
C VAL A 60 15.35 -10.12 -5.73
N ASN A 61 16.59 -9.95 -6.21
CA ASN A 61 17.62 -11.00 -6.20
C ASN A 61 17.13 -12.32 -6.83
N GLY A 62 16.40 -12.24 -7.95
CA GLY A 62 15.86 -13.41 -8.65
C GLY A 62 14.57 -13.97 -8.06
N VAL A 63 14.08 -13.45 -6.93
CA VAL A 63 12.84 -13.91 -6.28
C VAL A 63 11.72 -12.90 -6.49
N LYS A 64 10.57 -13.38 -6.98
CA LYS A 64 9.37 -12.56 -7.15
C LYS A 64 8.68 -12.37 -5.79
N SER A 65 8.01 -11.23 -5.62
CA SER A 65 7.24 -10.92 -4.42
C SER A 65 5.77 -11.27 -4.62
N MET A 66 4.95 -11.22 -3.55
CA MET A 66 3.50 -11.32 -3.69
C MET A 66 2.91 -10.35 -4.74
N MET A 67 3.52 -9.18 -4.91
CA MET A 67 3.08 -8.17 -5.87
C MET A 67 3.43 -8.52 -7.32
N THR A 68 4.41 -9.39 -7.54
CA THR A 68 4.95 -9.71 -8.87
C THR A 68 4.89 -11.20 -9.23
N GLU A 69 4.35 -12.04 -8.34
CA GLU A 69 4.11 -13.45 -8.63
C GLU A 69 2.87 -13.66 -9.53
N GLU A 70 2.94 -14.74 -10.32
CA GLU A 70 1.84 -15.27 -11.13
C GLU A 70 0.78 -15.96 -10.26
N GLN A 71 -0.39 -16.27 -10.83
CA GLN A 71 -1.59 -16.71 -10.13
C GLN A 71 -1.36 -17.77 -9.04
N ASP A 72 -0.76 -18.91 -9.38
CA ASP A 72 -0.63 -20.05 -8.46
C ASP A 72 0.31 -19.73 -7.29
N ARG A 73 1.48 -19.15 -7.61
CA ARG A 73 2.47 -18.74 -6.60
C ARG A 73 1.95 -17.59 -5.74
N HIS A 74 1.25 -16.64 -6.34
CA HIS A 74 0.55 -15.57 -5.62
C HIS A 74 -0.49 -16.14 -4.66
N GLY A 75 -1.28 -17.14 -5.11
CA GLY A 75 -2.26 -17.85 -4.30
C GLY A 75 -1.62 -18.52 -3.08
N ARG A 76 -0.48 -19.20 -3.27
CA ARG A 76 0.32 -19.81 -2.20
C ARG A 76 0.78 -18.78 -1.17
N LEU A 77 1.47 -17.71 -1.62
CA LEU A 77 1.95 -16.65 -0.74
C LEU A 77 0.79 -15.96 0.01
N ARG A 78 -0.35 -15.77 -0.67
CA ARG A 78 -1.55 -15.18 -0.06
C ARG A 78 -2.10 -16.07 1.05
N ARG A 79 -2.19 -17.39 0.83
CA ARG A 79 -2.63 -18.33 1.86
C ARG A 79 -1.68 -18.38 3.05
N ALA A 80 -0.37 -18.23 2.82
CA ALA A 80 0.62 -18.17 3.90
C ALA A 80 0.36 -17.01 4.88
N ILE A 81 -0.02 -15.83 4.37
CA ILE A 81 -0.21 -14.63 5.22
C ILE A 81 -1.63 -14.43 5.72
N LEU A 82 -2.64 -14.99 5.05
CA LEU A 82 -4.04 -14.68 5.31
C LEU A 82 -4.44 -14.84 6.80
N PRO A 83 -3.93 -15.81 7.57
CA PRO A 83 -4.23 -15.93 8.99
C PRO A 83 -3.89 -14.67 9.81
N ALA A 84 -2.80 -13.97 9.46
CA ALA A 84 -2.35 -12.74 10.11
C ALA A 84 -3.32 -11.55 9.94
N PHE A 85 -4.24 -11.66 8.97
CA PHE A 85 -5.24 -10.64 8.63
C PHE A 85 -6.68 -11.13 8.87
N SER A 86 -6.85 -12.24 9.61
CA SER A 86 -8.17 -12.72 10.01
C SER A 86 -8.82 -11.76 11.02
N GLU A 87 -10.15 -11.80 11.13
CA GLU A 87 -10.87 -10.96 12.10
C GLU A 87 -10.38 -11.19 13.55
N ARG A 88 -10.08 -12.45 13.89
CA ARG A 88 -9.46 -12.80 15.17
C ARG A 88 -8.09 -12.13 15.33
N ALA A 89 -7.23 -12.24 14.32
CA ALA A 89 -5.89 -11.66 14.38
C ALA A 89 -5.94 -10.13 14.53
N VAL A 90 -6.83 -9.47 13.78
CA VAL A 90 -7.03 -8.02 13.89
C VAL A 90 -7.44 -7.61 15.31
N ARG A 91 -8.31 -8.38 15.97
CA ARG A 91 -8.66 -8.13 17.39
C ARG A 91 -7.48 -8.37 18.33
N GLU A 92 -6.72 -9.46 18.15
CA GLU A 92 -5.52 -9.75 18.95
C GLU A 92 -4.41 -8.70 18.74
N GLN A 93 -4.41 -8.01 17.59
CA GLN A 93 -3.49 -6.92 17.25
C GLN A 93 -3.97 -5.52 17.69
N GLU A 94 -5.18 -5.38 18.25
CA GLU A 94 -5.77 -4.08 18.62
C GLU A 94 -4.86 -3.27 19.56
N GLY A 95 -4.23 -3.95 20.53
CA GLY A 95 -3.34 -3.31 21.50
C GLY A 95 -2.15 -2.59 20.85
N PHE A 96 -1.67 -3.06 19.69
CA PHE A 96 -0.61 -2.40 18.93
C PHE A 96 -1.11 -1.05 18.40
N LEU A 97 -2.29 -1.06 17.77
CA LEU A 97 -2.90 0.14 17.19
C LEU A 97 -3.18 1.18 18.26
N GLN A 98 -3.75 0.76 19.40
CA GLN A 98 -4.02 1.64 20.53
C GLN A 98 -2.73 2.21 21.12
N HIS A 99 -1.72 1.37 21.36
CA HIS A 99 -0.42 1.81 21.89
C HIS A 99 0.17 2.92 21.03
N TYR A 100 0.34 2.69 19.73
CA TYR A 100 0.97 3.66 18.83
C TYR A 100 0.12 4.91 18.59
N THR A 101 -1.20 4.77 18.54
CA THR A 101 -2.11 5.93 18.46
C THR A 101 -1.99 6.80 19.71
N ASN A 102 -1.95 6.19 20.89
CA ASN A 102 -1.81 6.89 22.17
C ASN A 102 -0.45 7.60 22.28
N THR A 103 0.63 6.94 21.83
CA THR A 103 1.96 7.53 21.76
C THR A 103 1.97 8.75 20.83
N MET A 104 1.39 8.64 19.63
CA MET A 104 1.28 9.77 18.69
C MET A 104 0.51 10.95 19.32
N ILE A 105 -0.65 10.68 19.93
CA ILE A 105 -1.47 11.73 20.59
C ILE A 105 -0.68 12.38 21.73
N THR A 106 0.05 11.60 22.53
CA THR A 106 0.88 12.12 23.62
C THR A 106 1.98 13.05 23.10
N GLN A 107 2.66 12.65 22.03
CA GLN A 107 3.70 13.47 21.42
C GLN A 107 3.14 14.74 20.76
N LEU A 108 1.94 14.67 20.17
CA LEU A 108 1.22 15.83 19.63
C LEU A 108 0.80 16.82 20.72
N ARG A 109 0.24 16.34 21.84
CA ARG A 109 -0.15 17.21 22.98
C ARG A 109 1.02 18.01 23.54
N LYS A 110 2.23 17.44 23.55
CA LYS A 110 3.45 18.15 23.98
C LYS A 110 3.87 19.28 23.02
N ARG A 111 3.37 19.28 21.77
CA ARG A 111 3.84 20.17 20.68
C ARG A 111 2.72 20.98 20.05
N CYS A 112 1.48 20.83 20.50
CA CYS A 112 0.31 21.45 19.87
C CYS A 112 0.20 22.96 20.08
N ALA A 113 1.12 23.58 20.83
CA ALA A 113 1.26 25.03 20.90
C ALA A 113 1.63 25.63 19.52
N GLU A 114 2.27 24.84 18.66
CA GLU A 114 2.63 25.23 17.30
C GLU A 114 1.92 24.33 16.27
N ALA A 115 1.72 24.85 15.06
CA ALA A 115 1.16 24.08 13.96
C ALA A 115 2.05 22.88 13.63
N GLN A 116 1.46 21.68 13.61
CA GLN A 116 2.17 20.43 13.37
C GLN A 116 1.91 19.88 11.97
N ASN A 117 2.93 19.28 11.35
CA ASN A 117 2.77 18.58 10.08
C ASN A 117 2.17 17.18 10.31
N MET A 118 0.85 17.05 10.13
CA MET A 118 0.16 15.77 10.30
C MET A 118 0.60 14.68 9.33
N THR A 119 1.07 15.01 8.13
CA THR A 119 1.60 14.02 7.18
C THR A 119 2.83 13.31 7.75
N LYS A 120 3.68 14.04 8.49
CA LYS A 120 4.82 13.46 9.20
C LYS A 120 4.34 12.50 10.30
N TRP A 121 3.42 12.94 11.15
CA TRP A 121 2.88 12.10 12.24
C TRP A 121 2.23 10.82 11.73
N TYR A 122 1.41 10.90 10.68
CA TYR A 122 0.80 9.73 10.06
C TYR A 122 1.82 8.79 9.43
N SER A 123 2.90 9.32 8.85
CA SER A 123 3.99 8.50 8.34
C SER A 123 4.72 7.76 9.46
N LEU A 124 4.97 8.42 10.59
CA LEU A 124 5.64 7.82 11.75
C LEU A 124 4.77 6.73 12.39
N VAL A 125 3.50 7.01 12.70
CA VAL A 125 2.61 6.04 13.36
C VAL A 125 2.35 4.82 12.46
N ALA A 126 2.11 5.02 11.16
CA ALA A 126 1.87 3.91 10.24
C ALA A 126 3.13 3.06 10.07
N PHE A 127 4.30 3.70 10.04
CA PHE A 127 5.58 2.99 9.96
C PHE A 127 5.85 2.18 11.23
N ASP A 128 5.64 2.76 12.42
CA ASP A 128 5.85 2.09 13.70
C ASP A 128 4.91 0.89 13.87
N VAL A 129 3.61 1.06 13.61
CA VAL A 129 2.61 -0.01 13.68
C VAL A 129 2.98 -1.18 12.76
N VAL A 130 3.25 -0.91 11.47
CA VAL A 130 3.51 -1.97 10.50
C VAL A 130 4.85 -2.65 10.75
N SER A 131 5.86 -1.91 11.20
CA SER A 131 7.16 -2.50 11.54
C SER A 131 7.07 -3.43 12.73
N ASP A 132 6.32 -3.01 13.75
CA ASP A 132 6.15 -3.82 14.94
C ASP A 132 5.31 -5.07 14.66
N LEU A 133 4.23 -4.93 13.87
CA LEU A 133 3.48 -6.09 13.40
C LEU A 133 4.31 -7.00 12.46
N ALA A 134 5.26 -6.47 11.69
CA ALA A 134 6.08 -7.28 10.78
C ALA A 134 7.27 -7.96 11.48
N PHE A 135 7.82 -7.37 12.53
CA PHE A 135 9.10 -7.79 13.14
C PHE A 135 9.01 -8.07 14.64
N GLY A 136 7.87 -7.86 15.28
CA GLY A 136 7.66 -8.03 16.72
C GLY A 136 8.49 -7.09 17.59
N GLU A 137 9.03 -6.00 17.04
CA GLU A 137 9.84 -5.02 17.76
C GLU A 137 9.48 -3.59 17.34
N SER A 138 9.43 -2.69 18.33
CA SER A 138 9.16 -1.28 18.08
C SER A 138 10.36 -0.61 17.40
N PRO A 139 10.17 0.08 16.26
CA PRO A 139 11.24 0.88 15.66
C PRO A 139 11.44 2.25 16.35
N GLY A 140 10.50 2.69 17.19
CA GLY A 140 10.60 3.91 18.00
C GLY A 140 10.66 5.23 17.21
N CYS A 141 9.99 5.33 16.05
CA CYS A 141 10.06 6.55 15.25
C CYS A 141 9.13 7.67 15.77
N LEU A 142 8.07 7.32 16.51
CA LEU A 142 7.21 8.31 17.17
C LEU A 142 7.92 9.07 18.29
N ASP A 143 8.85 8.43 18.99
CA ASP A 143 9.62 9.06 20.06
C ASP A 143 10.83 9.83 19.52
N ASN A 144 11.49 9.28 18.50
CA ASN A 144 12.60 9.91 17.82
C ASN A 144 12.44 9.75 16.30
N ALA A 145 12.21 10.83 15.57
CA ALA A 145 12.04 10.75 14.11
C ALA A 145 13.37 10.50 13.35
N ASP A 146 14.52 10.58 14.03
CA ASP A 146 15.85 10.39 13.43
C ASP A 146 16.32 8.94 13.45
N GLN A 147 15.39 7.98 13.53
CA GLN A 147 15.72 6.56 13.45
C GLN A 147 16.37 6.23 12.10
N PRO A 148 17.50 5.48 12.09
CA PRO A 148 18.21 5.13 10.85
C PRO A 148 17.33 4.44 9.81
N TRP A 149 16.37 3.64 10.27
CA TRP A 149 15.47 2.89 9.39
C TRP A 149 14.56 3.80 8.58
N LEU A 150 14.04 4.88 9.16
CA LEU A 150 13.15 5.81 8.47
C LEU A 150 13.87 6.51 7.31
N GLN A 151 15.15 6.85 7.49
CA GLN A 151 16.00 7.42 6.44
C GLN A 151 16.23 6.44 5.28
N VAL A 152 16.44 5.15 5.60
CA VAL A 152 16.60 4.09 4.60
C VAL A 152 15.31 3.92 3.79
N ILE A 153 14.13 3.96 4.42
CA ILE A 153 12.84 3.91 3.70
C ILE A 153 12.65 5.13 2.81
N GLY A 154 12.93 6.33 3.31
CA GLY A 154 12.83 7.55 2.52
C GLY A 154 13.70 7.50 1.26
N ALA A 155 14.94 7.03 1.41
CA ALA A 155 15.84 6.79 0.27
C ALA A 155 15.33 5.67 -0.66
N ARG A 156 14.77 4.58 -0.10
CA ARG A 156 14.19 3.48 -0.87
C ARG A 156 12.98 3.90 -1.71
N ALA A 157 12.13 4.78 -1.17
CA ALA A 157 11.00 5.34 -1.90
C ALA A 157 11.48 6.19 -3.09
N LYS A 158 12.51 7.03 -2.89
CA LYS A 158 13.14 7.80 -3.98
C LYS A 158 13.81 6.90 -5.02
N SER A 159 14.38 5.75 -4.63
CA SER A 159 14.99 4.81 -5.58
C SER A 159 13.96 4.13 -6.48
N LEU A 160 12.72 3.93 -6.02
CA LEU A 160 11.62 3.45 -6.89
C LEU A 160 11.29 4.44 -8.01
N VAL A 161 11.36 5.75 -7.74
CA VAL A 161 11.11 6.76 -8.77
C VAL A 161 12.14 6.68 -9.89
N TRP A 162 13.43 6.52 -9.54
CA TRP A 162 14.49 6.32 -10.53
C TRP A 162 14.30 5.04 -11.33
N PHE A 163 13.97 3.94 -10.66
CA PHE A 163 13.64 2.68 -11.34
C PHE A 163 12.51 2.87 -12.36
N GLN A 164 11.40 3.49 -11.96
CA GLN A 164 10.24 3.73 -12.82
C GLN A 164 10.57 4.64 -14.01
N ILE A 165 11.39 5.67 -13.82
CA ILE A 165 11.83 6.54 -14.93
C ILE A 165 12.63 5.73 -15.96
N LEU A 166 13.55 4.87 -15.52
CA LEU A 166 14.37 4.07 -16.43
C LEU A 166 13.52 3.04 -17.19
N MET A 167 12.53 2.42 -16.53
CA MET A 167 11.58 1.52 -17.19
C MET A 167 10.77 2.25 -18.26
N GLN A 168 10.22 3.42 -17.93
CA GLN A 168 9.40 4.19 -18.87
C GLN A 168 10.17 4.74 -20.07
N LEU A 169 11.50 4.87 -19.96
CA LEU A 169 12.37 5.33 -21.04
C LEU A 169 12.99 4.18 -21.86
N GLY A 170 12.73 2.91 -21.50
CA GLY A 170 13.39 1.76 -22.14
C GLY A 170 14.90 1.72 -21.89
N LEU A 171 15.34 2.24 -20.74
CA LEU A 171 16.75 2.31 -20.34
C LEU A 171 17.10 1.25 -19.29
N GLU A 172 16.28 0.20 -19.15
CA GLU A 172 16.54 -0.94 -18.28
C GLU A 172 17.90 -1.60 -18.50
N PRO A 173 18.42 -1.79 -19.74
CA PRO A 173 19.69 -2.49 -19.94
C PRO A 173 20.88 -1.67 -19.44
N TYR A 174 20.68 -0.36 -19.23
CA TYR A 174 21.69 0.57 -18.74
C TYR A 174 21.49 0.95 -17.27
N MET A 175 20.61 0.24 -16.55
CA MET A 175 20.23 0.60 -15.18
C MET A 175 21.43 0.72 -14.25
N ASP A 176 22.36 -0.25 -14.27
CA ASP A 176 23.53 -0.23 -13.39
C ASP A 176 24.48 0.95 -13.67
N LYS A 177 24.46 1.49 -14.89
CA LYS A 177 25.29 2.62 -15.30
C LYS A 177 24.65 3.98 -14.97
N ILE A 178 23.31 4.07 -15.06
CA ILE A 178 22.57 5.33 -14.91
C ILE A 178 22.07 5.53 -13.47
N MET A 179 21.73 4.44 -12.77
CA MET A 179 21.16 4.50 -11.43
C MET A 179 22.14 5.20 -10.47
N PRO A 180 21.70 6.25 -9.74
CA PRO A 180 22.54 6.87 -8.74
C PRO A 180 23.00 5.86 -7.69
N LYS A 181 24.28 5.92 -7.28
CA LYS A 181 24.85 4.99 -6.27
C LYS A 181 24.01 4.91 -4.99
N TRP A 182 23.54 6.06 -4.50
CA TRP A 182 22.69 6.12 -3.30
C TRP A 182 21.39 5.32 -3.44
N ALA A 183 20.83 5.21 -4.66
CA ALA A 183 19.58 4.50 -4.91
C ALA A 183 19.77 2.98 -4.85
N ALA A 184 20.88 2.49 -5.43
CA ALA A 184 21.29 1.10 -5.33
C ALA A 184 21.67 0.72 -3.88
N GLU A 185 22.40 1.59 -3.18
CA GLU A 185 22.75 1.41 -1.77
C GLU A 185 21.52 1.41 -0.85
N ALA A 186 20.55 2.30 -1.08
CA ALA A 186 19.31 2.34 -0.31
C ALA A 186 18.54 1.01 -0.43
N ARG A 187 18.49 0.42 -1.63
CA ARG A 187 17.88 -0.90 -1.84
C ARG A 187 18.64 -2.00 -1.08
N LYS A 188 19.97 -2.03 -1.17
CA LYS A 188 20.80 -3.02 -0.46
C LYS A 188 20.65 -2.88 1.06
N LYS A 189 20.72 -1.66 1.60
CA LYS A 189 20.54 -1.37 3.03
C LYS A 189 19.16 -1.79 3.52
N HIS A 190 18.09 -1.46 2.78
CA HIS A 190 16.72 -1.86 3.10
C HIS A 190 16.57 -3.38 3.21
N LEU A 191 17.07 -4.13 2.22
CA LEU A 191 16.98 -5.59 2.23
C LEU A 191 17.84 -6.22 3.32
N LYS A 192 19.06 -5.72 3.55
CA LYS A 192 19.91 -6.20 4.63
C LYS A 192 19.24 -6.02 5.99
N LEU A 193 18.81 -4.80 6.30
CA LEU A 193 18.18 -4.51 7.58
C LEU A 193 16.87 -5.31 7.75
N THR A 194 16.10 -5.53 6.67
CA THR A 194 14.91 -6.40 6.71
C THR A 194 15.29 -7.85 7.01
N GLY A 195 16.35 -8.35 6.37
CA GLY A 195 16.92 -9.67 6.66
C GLY A 195 17.30 -9.82 8.13
N ASP A 196 18.09 -8.87 8.65
CA ASP A 196 18.55 -8.87 10.02
C ASP A 196 17.37 -8.90 11.02
N LYS A 197 16.33 -8.09 10.78
CA LYS A 197 15.11 -8.06 11.62
C LYS A 197 14.28 -9.35 11.52
N VAL A 198 14.11 -9.91 10.34
CA VAL A 198 13.40 -11.19 10.16
C VAL A 198 14.15 -12.32 10.86
N SER A 199 15.48 -12.39 10.70
CA SER A 199 16.30 -13.40 11.37
C SER A 199 16.23 -13.25 12.90
N ALA A 200 16.31 -12.02 13.42
CA ALA A 200 16.13 -11.76 14.85
C ALA A 200 14.73 -12.20 15.34
N ARG A 201 13.67 -11.87 14.60
CA ARG A 201 12.30 -12.26 14.94
C ARG A 201 12.10 -13.78 14.96
N ILE A 202 12.68 -14.50 13.99
CA ILE A 202 12.64 -15.98 13.95
C ILE A 202 13.40 -16.55 15.16
N ALA A 203 14.57 -16.00 15.49
CA ALA A 203 15.40 -16.47 16.59
C ALA A 203 14.72 -16.30 17.96
N ARG A 204 13.86 -15.29 18.14
CA ARG A 204 13.06 -15.12 19.37
C ARG A 204 11.97 -16.19 19.56
N GLY A 205 11.56 -16.87 18.49
CA GLY A 205 10.59 -17.95 18.57
C GLY A 205 9.15 -17.50 18.85
N ALA A 206 8.37 -18.37 19.47
CA ALA A 206 6.98 -18.08 19.81
C ALA A 206 6.90 -17.08 20.98
N GLU A 207 6.09 -16.03 20.80
CA GLU A 207 5.82 -15.01 21.82
C GLU A 207 4.30 -14.95 22.07
N ASP A 208 3.90 -14.52 23.26
CA ASP A 208 2.47 -14.30 23.59
C ASP A 208 1.85 -13.20 22.71
N ARG A 209 2.70 -12.24 22.32
CA ARG A 209 2.36 -11.15 21.43
C ARG A 209 2.12 -11.65 20.00
N LYS A 210 0.92 -11.44 19.48
CA LYS A 210 0.52 -11.90 18.14
C LYS A 210 0.75 -10.85 17.06
N ASP A 211 1.97 -10.83 16.54
CA ASP A 211 2.35 -10.06 15.34
C ASP A 211 2.09 -10.88 14.04
N PHE A 212 2.35 -10.32 12.85
CA PHE A 212 2.16 -11.01 11.58
C PHE A 212 3.00 -12.28 11.48
N MET A 213 4.26 -12.23 11.94
CA MET A 213 5.19 -13.36 11.88
C MET A 213 4.73 -14.50 12.80
N SER A 214 4.10 -14.22 13.93
CA SER A 214 3.47 -15.24 14.77
C SER A 214 2.51 -16.11 13.96
N TYR A 215 1.58 -15.50 13.22
CA TYR A 215 0.62 -16.27 12.40
C TYR A 215 1.25 -16.94 11.19
N ILE A 216 2.23 -16.30 10.54
CA ILE A 216 2.90 -16.83 9.35
C ILE A 216 3.75 -18.06 9.72
N LEU A 217 4.53 -18.00 10.80
CA LEU A 217 5.40 -19.09 11.24
C LEU A 217 4.60 -20.28 11.83
N ASP A 218 3.42 -19.99 12.40
CA ASP A 218 2.50 -21.01 12.90
C ASP A 218 1.70 -21.68 11.77
N ASN A 219 1.63 -21.08 10.58
CA ASN A 219 0.89 -21.62 9.43
C ASN A 219 1.63 -22.78 8.75
N LYS A 220 1.45 -24.00 9.28
CA LYS A 220 2.09 -25.22 8.76
C LYS A 220 1.60 -25.65 7.37
N ALA A 221 0.48 -25.11 6.89
CA ALA A 221 -0.06 -25.46 5.58
C ALA A 221 0.76 -24.84 4.42
N GLU A 222 1.39 -23.69 4.65
CA GLU A 222 2.11 -22.93 3.63
C GLU A 222 3.40 -22.35 4.21
N ASN A 223 4.44 -23.18 4.30
CA ASN A 223 5.73 -22.76 4.83
C ASN A 223 6.46 -21.84 3.84
N LEU A 224 6.94 -20.71 4.35
CA LEU A 224 7.78 -19.77 3.60
C LEU A 224 9.24 -19.97 3.98
N ASN A 225 10.12 -19.98 2.99
CA ASN A 225 11.55 -19.99 3.26
C ASN A 225 12.05 -18.60 3.72
N ASN A 226 13.27 -18.51 4.25
CA ASN A 226 13.81 -17.26 4.79
C ASN A 226 13.80 -16.11 3.75
N THR A 227 14.12 -16.38 2.50
CA THR A 227 14.11 -15.36 1.44
C THR A 227 12.70 -14.84 1.17
N GLU A 228 11.71 -15.72 1.16
CA GLU A 228 10.30 -15.35 1.01
C GLU A 228 9.81 -14.52 2.19
N LEU A 229 10.18 -14.89 3.42
CA LEU A 229 9.87 -14.12 4.63
C LEU A 229 10.45 -12.70 4.56
N VAL A 230 11.71 -12.55 4.15
CA VAL A 230 12.36 -11.24 4.01
C VAL A 230 11.68 -10.37 2.95
N ILE A 231 11.37 -10.94 1.79
CA ILE A 231 10.70 -10.19 0.70
C ILE A 231 9.29 -9.80 1.11
N MET A 232 8.59 -10.67 1.82
CA MET A 232 7.24 -10.43 2.30
C MET A 232 7.21 -9.37 3.41
N ALA A 233 8.10 -9.45 4.40
CA ALA A 233 8.22 -8.42 5.43
C ALA A 233 8.59 -7.07 4.82
N SER A 234 9.52 -7.04 3.85
CA SER A 234 9.80 -5.83 3.06
C SER A 234 8.54 -5.29 2.35
N THR A 235 7.67 -6.18 1.87
CA THR A 235 6.41 -5.79 1.20
C THR A 235 5.43 -5.17 2.19
N PHE A 236 5.27 -5.73 3.39
CA PHE A 236 4.42 -5.15 4.43
C PHE A 236 4.85 -3.73 4.77
N ILE A 237 6.15 -3.51 5.00
CA ILE A 237 6.69 -2.19 5.33
C ILE A 237 6.39 -1.16 4.25
N VAL A 238 6.70 -1.48 2.99
CA VAL A 238 6.56 -0.51 1.89
C VAL A 238 5.08 -0.27 1.54
N ALA A 239 4.27 -1.33 1.48
CA ALA A 239 2.88 -1.23 1.08
C ALA A 239 1.99 -0.67 2.19
N GLY A 240 2.19 -1.11 3.43
CA GLY A 240 1.33 -0.79 4.57
C GLY A 240 1.56 0.61 5.15
N SER A 241 2.82 1.05 5.25
CA SER A 241 3.11 2.34 5.91
C SER A 241 2.67 3.54 5.06
N GLY A 242 3.15 3.63 3.82
CA GLY A 242 2.93 4.80 2.96
C GLY A 242 1.48 5.00 2.55
N THR A 243 0.75 3.91 2.24
CA THR A 243 -0.65 4.01 1.79
C THR A 243 -1.59 4.41 2.93
N ALA A 244 -1.42 3.83 4.12
CA ALA A 244 -2.19 4.21 5.31
C ALA A 244 -1.91 5.66 5.70
N ALA A 245 -0.63 6.06 5.74
CA ALA A 245 -0.25 7.45 6.03
C ALA A 245 -0.85 8.43 5.02
N GLY A 246 -0.81 8.10 3.72
CA GLY A 246 -1.40 8.92 2.66
C GLY A 246 -2.92 9.05 2.78
N GLY A 247 -3.61 7.94 3.11
CA GLY A 247 -5.06 7.93 3.34
C GLY A 247 -5.47 8.80 4.52
N MET A 248 -4.83 8.61 5.67
CA MET A 248 -5.08 9.43 6.86
C MET A 248 -4.79 10.92 6.61
N SER A 249 -3.70 11.23 5.91
CA SER A 249 -3.36 12.61 5.55
C SER A 249 -4.43 13.26 4.66
N GLY A 250 -4.88 12.53 3.63
CA GLY A 250 -5.94 13.00 2.72
C GLY A 250 -7.27 13.20 3.42
N ILE A 251 -7.68 12.25 4.26
CA ILE A 251 -8.92 12.33 5.06
C ILE A 251 -8.87 13.55 5.99
N THR A 252 -7.78 13.73 6.74
CA THR A 252 -7.63 14.86 7.66
C THR A 252 -7.63 16.19 6.93
N PHE A 253 -6.95 16.29 5.79
CA PHE A 253 -6.99 17.49 4.94
C PHE A 253 -8.42 17.83 4.48
N LEU A 254 -9.18 16.83 4.01
CA LEU A 254 -10.56 17.01 3.58
C LEU A 254 -11.47 17.43 4.74
N LEU A 255 -11.30 16.85 5.92
CA LEU A 255 -12.06 17.23 7.11
C LEU A 255 -11.75 18.67 7.55
N CYS A 256 -10.48 19.06 7.61
CA CYS A 256 -10.09 20.44 7.94
C CYS A 256 -10.59 21.46 6.92
N SER A 257 -10.78 21.05 5.67
CA SER A 257 -11.33 21.89 4.60
C SER A 257 -12.86 21.96 4.60
N ASN A 258 -13.54 21.10 5.37
CA ASN A 258 -15.00 21.02 5.45
C ASN A 258 -15.46 20.99 6.93
N PRO A 259 -15.49 22.16 7.61
CA PRO A 259 -15.70 22.24 9.06
C PRO A 259 -17.00 21.63 9.56
N ASP A 260 -18.08 21.68 8.75
CA ASP A 260 -19.37 21.08 9.09
C ASP A 260 -19.28 19.54 9.16
N LYS A 261 -18.52 18.93 8.23
CA LYS A 261 -18.28 17.47 8.22
C LYS A 261 -17.36 17.05 9.36
N TYR A 262 -16.33 17.85 9.64
CA TYR A 262 -15.46 17.64 10.80
C TYR A 262 -16.24 17.68 12.11
N LYS A 263 -17.11 18.68 12.28
CA LYS A 263 -17.98 18.81 13.47
C LYS A 263 -18.88 17.59 13.62
N LYS A 264 -19.57 17.17 12.56
CA LYS A 264 -20.44 15.98 12.59
C LYS A 264 -19.68 14.71 12.99
N LEU A 265 -18.46 14.52 12.49
CA LEU A 265 -17.61 13.40 12.90
C LEU A 265 -17.23 13.49 14.39
N CYS A 266 -16.83 14.67 14.84
CA CYS A 266 -16.51 14.90 16.24
C CYS A 266 -17.71 14.64 17.16
N ASP A 267 -18.92 15.04 16.76
CA ASP A 267 -20.16 14.83 17.51
C ASP A 267 -20.47 13.32 17.62
N GLU A 268 -20.33 12.55 16.54
CA GLU A 268 -20.48 11.08 16.57
C GLU A 268 -19.48 10.43 17.54
N ILE A 269 -18.19 10.76 17.42
CA ILE A 269 -17.15 10.14 18.25
C ILE A 269 -17.33 10.51 19.73
N ARG A 270 -17.59 11.78 20.04
CA ARG A 270 -17.71 12.27 21.43
C ARG A 270 -19.01 11.83 22.11
N SER A 271 -20.07 11.57 21.36
CA SER A 271 -21.31 10.99 21.91
C SER A 271 -21.24 9.47 22.05
N THR A 272 -20.41 8.80 21.24
CA THR A 272 -20.26 7.33 21.27
C THR A 272 -19.29 6.87 22.36
N PHE A 273 -18.23 7.61 22.64
CA PHE A 273 -17.15 7.19 23.55
C PHE A 273 -16.97 8.19 24.68
N SER A 274 -17.18 7.73 25.92
CA SER A 274 -17.01 8.58 27.11
C SER A 274 -15.55 8.66 27.58
N LYS A 275 -14.75 7.64 27.24
CA LYS A 275 -13.34 7.50 27.61
C LYS A 275 -12.52 6.94 26.46
N GLN A 276 -11.21 7.13 26.52
CA GLN A 276 -10.29 6.72 25.45
C GLN A 276 -10.18 5.19 25.32
N GLU A 277 -10.26 4.47 26.45
CA GLU A 277 -10.18 3.01 26.52
C GLU A 277 -11.38 2.33 25.86
N GLU A 278 -12.46 3.07 25.64
CA GLU A 278 -13.64 2.58 24.95
C GLU A 278 -13.47 2.50 23.42
N ILE A 279 -12.44 3.16 22.88
CA ILE A 279 -12.18 3.22 21.43
C ILE A 279 -11.49 1.91 20.99
N THR A 280 -12.30 0.89 20.77
CA THR A 280 -11.87 -0.44 20.28
C THR A 280 -12.24 -0.63 18.81
N ILE A 281 -11.60 -1.57 18.12
CA ILE A 281 -11.91 -1.96 16.74
C ILE A 281 -13.39 -2.35 16.63
N GLN A 282 -13.89 -3.12 17.60
CA GLN A 282 -15.28 -3.56 17.59
C GLN A 282 -16.26 -2.38 17.73
N ARG A 283 -16.00 -1.43 18.62
CA ARG A 283 -16.93 -0.31 18.82
C ARG A 283 -16.85 0.73 17.71
N THR A 284 -15.65 1.03 17.21
CA THR A 284 -15.46 1.93 16.06
C THR A 284 -16.06 1.39 14.78
N SER A 285 -16.20 0.05 14.63
CA SER A 285 -16.89 -0.55 13.49
C SER A 285 -18.39 -0.17 13.40
N ARG A 286 -18.97 0.31 14.50
CA ARG A 286 -20.37 0.77 14.59
C ARG A 286 -20.55 2.26 14.31
N CYS A 287 -19.47 3.03 14.14
CA CYS A 287 -19.53 4.45 13.81
C CYS A 287 -19.81 4.62 12.30
N GLU A 288 -21.08 4.79 11.94
CA GLU A 288 -21.51 4.86 10.55
C GLU A 288 -20.93 6.08 9.82
N TYR A 289 -20.86 7.24 10.49
CA TYR A 289 -20.35 8.45 9.87
C TYR A 289 -18.82 8.43 9.74
N LEU A 290 -18.09 7.89 10.73
CA LEU A 290 -16.66 7.59 10.59
C LEU A 290 -16.37 6.71 9.37
N LYS A 291 -17.15 5.63 9.18
CA LYS A 291 -17.02 4.77 8.01
C LYS A 291 -17.26 5.55 6.71
N ALA A 292 -18.32 6.35 6.65
CA ALA A 292 -18.62 7.19 5.50
C ALA A 292 -17.49 8.20 5.20
N VAL A 293 -16.88 8.81 6.22
CA VAL A 293 -15.73 9.71 6.07
C VAL A 293 -14.52 8.99 5.49
N ILE A 294 -14.23 7.77 5.95
CA ILE A 294 -13.11 6.97 5.43
C ILE A 294 -13.38 6.58 3.97
N GLU A 295 -14.56 6.06 3.65
CA GLU A 295 -14.92 5.66 2.28
C GLU A 295 -14.88 6.84 1.31
N GLU A 296 -15.50 7.97 1.68
CA GLU A 296 -15.52 9.18 0.87
C GLU A 296 -14.14 9.83 0.74
N GLY A 297 -13.36 9.84 1.82
CA GLY A 297 -11.99 10.34 1.81
C GLY A 297 -11.09 9.53 0.88
N MET A 298 -11.21 8.20 0.89
CA MET A 298 -10.46 7.31 0.00
C MET A 298 -10.94 7.43 -1.47
N ARG A 299 -12.22 7.72 -1.70
CA ARG A 299 -12.78 8.02 -3.03
C ARG A 299 -12.22 9.33 -3.60
N MET A 300 -12.17 10.38 -2.77
CA MET A 300 -11.72 11.71 -3.17
C MET A 300 -10.19 11.84 -3.26
N TYR A 301 -9.49 11.18 -2.35
CA TYR A 301 -8.04 11.13 -2.21
C TYR A 301 -7.55 9.67 -2.13
N PRO A 302 -7.54 8.92 -3.24
CA PRO A 302 -7.04 7.56 -3.25
C PRO A 302 -5.52 7.56 -3.00
N PRO A 303 -5.00 6.87 -1.96
CA PRO A 303 -3.56 6.86 -1.66
C PRO A 303 -2.71 6.26 -2.76
N THR A 304 -3.28 5.35 -3.55
CA THR A 304 -2.66 4.74 -4.72
C THR A 304 -3.45 5.15 -5.96
N PRO A 305 -3.21 6.34 -6.52
CA PRO A 305 -3.91 6.81 -7.73
C PRO A 305 -3.33 6.20 -9.01
N SER A 306 -2.32 5.32 -8.90
CA SER A 306 -1.59 4.74 -10.01
C SER A 306 -2.36 3.60 -10.68
N THR A 307 -1.90 3.27 -11.87
CA THR A 307 -2.43 2.21 -12.72
C THR A 307 -1.90 0.86 -12.21
N LEU A 308 -2.71 -0.19 -12.29
CA LEU A 308 -2.30 -1.57 -12.06
C LEU A 308 -2.44 -2.31 -13.39
N PRO A 309 -1.51 -2.10 -14.34
CA PRO A 309 -1.60 -2.66 -15.67
C PRO A 309 -1.63 -4.19 -15.65
N ARG A 310 -2.52 -4.74 -16.47
CA ARG A 310 -2.70 -6.16 -16.68
C ARG A 310 -2.57 -6.52 -18.15
N TRP A 311 -1.96 -7.65 -18.44
CA TRP A 311 -1.90 -8.20 -19.78
C TRP A 311 -3.20 -8.88 -20.16
N VAL A 312 -3.70 -8.57 -21.36
CA VAL A 312 -4.78 -9.32 -21.98
C VAL A 312 -4.31 -10.77 -22.18
N PRO A 313 -5.09 -11.76 -21.73
CA PRO A 313 -4.69 -13.16 -21.80
C PRO A 313 -4.65 -13.70 -23.24
N LYS A 314 -4.08 -14.90 -23.37
CA LYS A 314 -3.93 -15.59 -24.65
C LYS A 314 -5.25 -15.68 -25.42
N GLY A 315 -5.21 -15.33 -26.71
CA GLY A 315 -6.39 -15.33 -27.58
C GLY A 315 -7.26 -14.07 -27.51
N GLY A 316 -6.86 -13.05 -26.72
CA GLY A 316 -7.58 -11.79 -26.60
C GLY A 316 -8.82 -11.88 -25.72
N GLN A 317 -9.43 -10.73 -25.45
CA GLN A 317 -10.67 -10.61 -24.66
C GLN A 317 -11.56 -9.50 -25.17
N GLU A 318 -12.87 -9.66 -24.98
CA GLU A 318 -13.81 -8.56 -25.13
C GLU A 318 -13.89 -7.74 -23.83
N ILE A 319 -13.71 -6.43 -23.95
CA ILE A 319 -13.85 -5.45 -22.86
C ILE A 319 -14.76 -4.34 -23.37
N ASP A 320 -15.85 -4.08 -22.64
CA ASP A 320 -16.88 -3.09 -23.00
C ASP A 320 -17.36 -3.22 -24.46
N GLY A 321 -17.62 -4.45 -24.92
CA GLY A 321 -18.12 -4.74 -26.26
C GLY A 321 -17.08 -4.60 -27.38
N LYS A 322 -15.79 -4.40 -27.04
CA LYS A 322 -14.70 -4.30 -28.02
C LYS A 322 -13.67 -5.40 -27.79
N TYR A 323 -13.27 -6.07 -28.88
CA TYR A 323 -12.21 -7.06 -28.84
C TYR A 323 -10.84 -6.37 -28.67
N VAL A 324 -10.07 -6.86 -27.71
CA VAL A 324 -8.69 -6.45 -27.44
C VAL A 324 -7.79 -7.66 -27.64
N PRO A 325 -6.75 -7.57 -28.48
CA PRO A 325 -5.86 -8.69 -28.75
C PRO A 325 -4.94 -8.96 -27.55
N GLU A 326 -4.40 -10.19 -27.51
CA GLU A 326 -3.29 -10.56 -26.62
C GLU A 326 -2.09 -9.61 -26.79
N GLY A 327 -1.32 -9.42 -25.72
CA GLY A 327 -0.13 -8.57 -25.75
C GLY A 327 -0.42 -7.07 -25.67
N VAL A 328 -1.67 -6.69 -25.40
CA VAL A 328 -2.06 -5.35 -24.98
C VAL A 328 -2.16 -5.31 -23.45
N SER A 329 -1.61 -4.26 -22.85
CA SER A 329 -1.75 -3.96 -21.44
C SER A 329 -2.96 -3.05 -21.20
N ASP A 330 -3.80 -3.44 -20.25
CA ASP A 330 -5.03 -2.74 -19.90
C ASP A 330 -5.04 -2.40 -18.42
N PHE A 331 -5.57 -1.24 -18.06
CA PHE A 331 -5.89 -0.92 -16.67
C PHE A 331 -7.11 -0.01 -16.56
N SER A 332 -7.74 -0.03 -15.39
CA SER A 332 -8.81 0.92 -15.08
C SER A 332 -8.30 2.06 -14.21
N TYR A 333 -8.61 3.30 -14.61
CA TYR A 333 -8.20 4.52 -13.95
C TYR A 333 -9.13 4.87 -12.77
N SER A 334 -8.66 4.59 -11.55
CA SER A 334 -9.44 4.68 -10.30
C SER A 334 -9.99 6.08 -9.96
N LYS A 335 -9.27 7.15 -10.32
CA LYS A 335 -9.67 8.54 -10.00
C LYS A 335 -10.95 9.01 -10.71
N LYS A 336 -11.34 8.38 -11.82
CA LYS A 336 -12.61 8.69 -12.52
C LYS A 336 -13.72 7.72 -12.10
N THR A 337 -13.43 6.43 -11.92
CA THR A 337 -14.42 5.43 -11.44
C THR A 337 -14.96 5.75 -10.05
N GLY A 338 -14.14 6.36 -9.18
CA GLY A 338 -14.60 6.85 -7.88
C GLY A 338 -15.38 8.17 -7.96
N ARG A 339 -15.27 8.95 -9.04
CA ARG A 339 -15.88 10.30 -9.18
C ARG A 339 -17.07 10.37 -10.13
N SER A 340 -17.39 9.28 -10.82
CA SER A 340 -18.60 9.15 -11.62
C SER A 340 -19.83 9.12 -10.69
N TYR A 341 -20.54 10.24 -10.67
CA TYR A 341 -21.92 10.37 -10.19
C TYR A 341 -22.87 10.29 -11.39
#